data_AF-A0A0E3ZKB9-F1
#
_entry.id   AF-A0A0E3ZKB9-F1
#
_cell.length_a   1.000
_cell.length_b   1.000
_cell.length_c   1.000
_cell.angle_alpha   90.00
_cell.angle_beta   90.00
_cell.angle_gamma   90.00
#
_symmetry.space_group_name_H-M   'P 1'
#
loop_
_entity.id
_entity.type
_entity.pdbx_description
1 polymer ?
#
loop_
_entity_poly.entity_id
_entity_poly.type
_entity_poly.pdbx_seq_one_letter_code
_entity_poly.pdbx_strand_id
1 'polypeptide(L)'
;MSFDDLLNFLNGIAGAIGGLRAALESSNMDQLPASLDSTNEALDAIQSYPGGTDKLKQDIHQFEPAQTTQLLALLEQASVNHQINGDLIRLAMQRSSAMQSFIAQQAPSATYGSDGGVPGSVGGVLSRKV
;
A
#
# COMPACT_ATOMS: atom_id res chain seq x y z
N MET A 1 18.70 -19.58 -19.58
CA MET A 1 17.26 -19.38 -19.35
C MET A 1 16.61 -19.24 -20.71
N SER A 2 15.53 -19.96 -21.01
CA SER A 2 14.86 -19.84 -22.31
C SER A 2 13.99 -18.59 -22.36
N PHE A 3 13.58 -18.18 -23.56
CA PHE A 3 12.62 -17.08 -23.73
C PHE A 3 11.31 -17.37 -23.01
N ASP A 4 10.79 -18.60 -23.12
CA ASP A 4 9.54 -19.01 -22.47
C ASP A 4 9.65 -18.96 -20.94
N ASP A 5 10.81 -19.34 -20.37
CA ASP A 5 11.03 -19.25 -18.91
C ASP A 5 10.97 -17.80 -18.44
N LEU A 6 11.63 -16.89 -19.17
CA LEU A 6 11.66 -15.46 -18.84
C LEU A 6 10.30 -14.80 -19.07
N LEU A 7 9.60 -15.18 -20.13
CA LEU A 7 8.26 -14.71 -20.43
C LEU A 7 7.27 -15.16 -19.36
N ASN A 8 7.31 -16.42 -18.92
CA ASN A 8 6.47 -16.93 -17.83
C ASN A 8 6.78 -16.23 -16.51
N PHE A 9 8.07 -15.99 -16.22
CA PHE A 9 8.49 -15.25 -15.04
C PHE A 9 7.93 -13.82 -15.03
N LEU A 10 8.09 -13.06 -16.12
CA LEU A 10 7.56 -11.69 -16.22
C LEU A 10 6.04 -11.65 -16.23
N ASN A 11 5.36 -12.64 -16.84
CA ASN A 11 3.90 -12.75 -16.79
C ASN A 11 3.40 -13.03 -15.37
N GLY A 12 4.10 -13.85 -14.57
CA GLY A 12 3.77 -14.07 -13.17
C GLY A 12 3.80 -12.77 -12.36
N ILE A 13 4.83 -11.96 -12.58
CA ILE A 13 4.98 -10.64 -11.94
C ILE A 13 3.87 -9.68 -12.38
N ALA A 14 3.67 -9.53 -13.69
CA ALA A 14 2.63 -8.66 -14.23
C ALA A 14 1.23 -9.08 -13.77
N GLY A 15 1.00 -10.40 -13.67
CA GLY A 15 -0.23 -10.99 -13.15
C GLY A 15 -0.46 -10.69 -11.68
N ALA A 16 0.55 -10.86 -10.81
CA ALA A 16 0.43 -10.56 -9.38
C ALA A 16 0.12 -9.07 -9.14
N ILE A 17 0.87 -8.18 -9.79
CA ILE A 17 0.68 -6.72 -9.66
C ILE A 17 -0.69 -6.30 -10.25
N GLY A 18 -1.09 -6.90 -11.37
CA GLY A 18 -2.40 -6.69 -11.98
C GLY A 18 -3.55 -7.20 -11.11
N GLY A 19 -3.37 -8.34 -10.43
CA GLY A 19 -4.32 -8.89 -9.47
C GLY A 19 -4.52 -7.98 -8.27
N LEU A 20 -3.44 -7.40 -7.74
CA LEU A 20 -3.53 -6.37 -6.71
C LEU A 20 -4.28 -5.13 -7.18
N ARG A 21 -4.06 -4.69 -8.42
CA ARG A 21 -4.79 -3.57 -9.01
C ARG A 21 -6.29 -3.85 -9.05
N ALA A 22 -6.69 -5.01 -9.55
CA ALA A 22 -8.09 -5.41 -9.60
C ALA A 22 -8.72 -5.49 -8.20
N ALA A 23 -7.99 -6.00 -7.20
CA ALA A 23 -8.44 -6.04 -5.81
C ALA A 23 -8.63 -4.64 -5.20
N LEU A 24 -7.71 -3.70 -5.49
CA LEU A 24 -7.79 -2.31 -5.07
C LEU A 24 -8.94 -1.55 -5.76
N GLU A 25 -9.10 -1.71 -7.08
CA GLU A 25 -10.15 -1.06 -7.86
C GLU A 25 -11.55 -1.58 -7.47
N SER A 26 -11.69 -2.88 -7.23
CA SER A 26 -12.95 -3.49 -6.78
C SER A 26 -13.25 -3.27 -5.29
N SER A 27 -12.32 -2.65 -4.53
CA SER A 27 -12.42 -2.50 -3.08
C SER A 27 -12.69 -3.83 -2.34
N ASN A 28 -12.19 -4.94 -2.89
CA ASN A 28 -12.41 -6.27 -2.35
C ASN A 28 -11.44 -6.54 -1.19
N MET A 29 -11.90 -6.26 0.04
CA MET A 29 -11.09 -6.40 1.26
C MET A 29 -10.70 -7.84 1.58
N ASP A 30 -11.44 -8.84 1.09
CA ASP A 30 -11.13 -10.25 1.34
C ASP A 30 -9.97 -10.75 0.45
N GLN A 31 -9.85 -10.22 -0.77
CA GLN A 31 -8.80 -10.61 -1.71
C GLN A 31 -7.52 -9.78 -1.59
N LEU A 32 -7.61 -8.61 -0.94
CA LEU A 32 -6.49 -7.69 -0.76
C LEU A 32 -5.25 -8.33 -0.10
N PRO A 33 -5.37 -9.08 1.02
CA PRO A 33 -4.21 -9.71 1.66
C PRO A 33 -3.49 -10.69 0.74
N ALA A 34 -4.23 -11.61 0.10
CA ALA A 34 -3.65 -12.61 -0.79
C ALA A 34 -2.97 -11.98 -2.02
N SER A 35 -3.58 -10.92 -2.59
CA SER A 35 -2.99 -10.19 -3.71
C SER A 35 -1.74 -9.37 -3.32
N LEU A 36 -1.70 -8.84 -2.09
CA LEU A 36 -0.52 -8.16 -1.54
C LEU A 36 0.62 -9.14 -1.32
N ASP A 37 0.35 -10.29 -0.71
CA ASP A 37 1.35 -11.35 -0.50
C ASP A 37 1.91 -11.84 -1.84
N SER A 38 1.04 -12.12 -2.81
CA SER A 38 1.44 -12.52 -4.17
C SER A 38 2.30 -11.44 -4.85
N THR A 39 1.98 -10.16 -4.63
CA THR A 39 2.78 -9.05 -5.18
C THR A 39 4.14 -8.95 -4.50
N ASN A 40 4.22 -9.13 -3.18
CA ASN A 40 5.47 -9.12 -2.45
C ASN A 40 6.37 -10.29 -2.85
N GLU A 41 5.83 -11.49 -2.99
CA GLU A 41 6.56 -12.65 -3.50
C GLU A 41 7.10 -12.41 -4.92
N ALA A 42 6.30 -11.82 -5.80
CA ALA A 42 6.73 -11.47 -7.15
C ALA A 42 7.87 -10.43 -7.15
N LEU A 43 7.79 -9.41 -6.29
CA LEU A 43 8.85 -8.40 -6.15
C LEU A 43 10.13 -9.00 -5.55
N ASP A 44 10.01 -9.90 -4.57
CA ASP A 44 11.14 -10.61 -3.98
C ASP A 44 11.79 -11.57 -4.99
N ALA A 45 10.99 -12.22 -5.84
CA ALA A 45 11.49 -13.05 -6.94
C ALA A 45 12.32 -12.24 -7.95
N ILE A 46 11.98 -10.97 -8.21
CA ILE A 46 12.79 -10.06 -9.02
C ILE A 46 14.11 -9.72 -8.31
N GLN A 47 14.08 -9.45 -7.00
CA GLN A 47 15.28 -9.14 -6.23
C GLN A 47 16.22 -10.33 -6.11
N SER A 48 15.65 -11.52 -5.96
CA SER A 48 16.34 -12.80 -5.87
C SER A 48 16.74 -13.37 -7.23
N TYR A 49 16.52 -12.63 -8.32
CA TYR A 49 16.88 -13.07 -9.67
C TYR A 49 18.40 -13.37 -9.75
N PRO A 50 18.83 -14.50 -10.35
CA PRO A 50 20.23 -14.89 -10.39
C PRO A 50 21.13 -13.86 -11.09
N GLY A 51 21.88 -13.08 -10.30
CA GLY A 51 22.74 -11.98 -10.77
C GLY A 51 22.05 -10.62 -10.86
N GLY A 52 20.90 -10.48 -10.22
CA GLY A 52 20.21 -9.22 -9.98
C GLY A 52 19.47 -8.67 -11.19
N THR A 53 18.91 -7.48 -11.00
CA THR A 53 18.10 -6.77 -12.00
C THR A 53 18.88 -6.39 -13.25
N ASP A 54 20.19 -6.16 -13.13
CA ASP A 54 21.06 -5.88 -14.27
C ASP A 54 21.22 -7.10 -15.18
N LYS A 55 21.35 -8.30 -14.60
CA LYS A 55 21.41 -9.53 -15.38
C LYS A 55 20.05 -9.86 -16.01
N LEU A 56 18.94 -9.58 -15.33
CA LEU A 56 17.60 -9.68 -15.93
C LEU A 56 17.49 -8.82 -17.19
N LYS A 57 17.98 -7.57 -17.16
CA LYS A 57 18.00 -6.70 -18.35
C LYS A 57 18.89 -7.25 -19.46
N GLN A 58 20.07 -7.76 -19.12
CA GLN A 58 20.97 -8.37 -20.09
C GLN A 58 20.38 -9.62 -20.74
N ASP A 59 19.69 -10.45 -19.95
CA ASP A 59 19.01 -11.64 -20.44
C ASP A 59 17.86 -11.25 -21.39
N ILE A 60 17.10 -10.20 -21.08
CA ILE A 60 16.07 -9.64 -21.99
C ILE A 60 16.68 -9.18 -23.32
N HIS A 61 17.82 -8.47 -23.28
CA HIS A 61 18.49 -7.94 -24.47
C HIS A 61 19.24 -9.00 -25.31
N GLN A 62 19.37 -10.23 -24.82
CA GLN A 62 19.97 -11.34 -25.58
C GLN A 62 19.00 -11.94 -26.62
N PHE A 63 17.70 -11.68 -26.50
CA PHE A 63 16.69 -12.20 -27.39
C PHE A 63 16.51 -11.34 -28.65
N GLU A 64 15.78 -11.87 -29.63
CA GLU A 64 15.44 -11.09 -30.83
C GLU A 64 14.71 -9.79 -30.48
N PRO A 65 14.82 -8.74 -31.33
CA PRO A 65 14.22 -7.44 -31.05
C PRO A 65 12.69 -7.50 -30.82
N ALA A 66 11.97 -8.39 -31.52
CA ALA A 66 10.55 -8.61 -31.31
C ALA A 66 10.22 -9.19 -29.92
N GLN A 67 11.00 -10.19 -29.49
CA GLN A 67 10.89 -10.83 -28.18
C GLN A 67 11.27 -9.87 -27.04
N THR A 68 12.36 -9.13 -27.23
CA THR A 68 12.81 -8.07 -26.31
C THR A 68 11.70 -7.03 -26.10
N THR A 69 11.07 -6.58 -27.18
CA THR A 69 9.97 -5.61 -27.12
C THR A 69 8.78 -6.14 -26.31
N GLN A 70 8.44 -7.43 -26.48
CA GLN A 70 7.36 -8.07 -25.71
C GLN A 70 7.68 -8.13 -24.21
N LEU A 71 8.90 -8.51 -23.83
CA LEU A 71 9.32 -8.60 -22.43
C LEU A 71 9.41 -7.22 -21.78
N LEU A 72 9.89 -6.21 -22.52
CA LEU A 72 9.93 -4.83 -22.07
C LEU A 72 8.51 -4.25 -21.88
N ALA A 73 7.58 -4.54 -22.79
CA ALA A 73 6.20 -4.12 -22.66
C ALA A 73 5.53 -4.69 -21.39
N LEU A 74 5.82 -5.96 -21.06
CA LEU A 74 5.34 -6.59 -19.81
C LEU A 74 5.92 -5.89 -18.56
N LEU A 75 7.22 -5.57 -18.57
CA LEU A 75 7.86 -4.85 -17.47
C LEU A 75 7.31 -3.43 -17.32
N GLU A 76 7.09 -2.72 -18.42
CA GLU A 76 6.49 -1.40 -18.42
C GLU A 76 5.07 -1.44 -17.85
N GLN A 77 4.24 -2.39 -18.29
CA GLN A 77 2.90 -2.60 -17.77
C GLN A 77 2.91 -2.90 -16.26
N ALA A 78 3.80 -3.79 -15.82
CA ALA A 78 3.98 -4.12 -14.41
C ALA A 78 4.39 -2.89 -13.59
N SER A 79 5.34 -2.09 -14.10
CA SER A 79 5.79 -0.85 -13.46
C SER A 79 4.66 0.17 -13.31
N VAL A 80 3.90 0.41 -14.38
CA VAL A 80 2.76 1.33 -14.36
C VAL A 80 1.69 0.86 -13.37
N ASN A 81 1.34 -0.42 -13.39
CA ASN A 81 0.37 -0.96 -12.45
C ASN A 81 0.85 -0.85 -11.00
N HIS A 82 2.14 -1.09 -10.73
CA HIS A 82 2.69 -0.96 -9.38
C HIS A 82 2.62 0.48 -8.87
N GLN A 83 2.92 1.47 -9.73
CA GLN A 83 2.77 2.89 -9.39
C GLN A 83 1.31 3.24 -9.06
N ILE A 84 0.36 2.82 -9.91
CA ILE A 84 -1.08 3.04 -9.70
C ILE A 84 -1.53 2.39 -8.38
N ASN A 85 -1.09 1.16 -8.09
CA ASN A 85 -1.43 0.49 -6.83
C ASN A 85 -0.95 1.29 -5.62
N GLY A 86 0.27 1.83 -5.67
CA GLY A 86 0.81 2.70 -4.63
C GLY A 86 -0.04 3.96 -4.42
N ASP A 87 -0.49 4.59 -5.51
CA ASP A 87 -1.32 5.78 -5.44
C ASP A 87 -2.74 5.48 -4.94
N LEU A 88 -3.34 4.35 -5.34
CA LEU A 88 -4.63 3.88 -4.82
C LEU A 88 -4.58 3.61 -3.32
N ILE A 89 -3.51 2.96 -2.84
CA ILE A 89 -3.30 2.71 -1.41
C ILE A 89 -3.16 4.03 -0.66
N ARG A 90 -2.32 4.96 -1.15
CA ARG A 90 -2.16 6.29 -0.53
C ARG A 90 -3.47 7.06 -0.48
N LEU A 91 -4.25 7.03 -1.56
CA LEU A 91 -5.55 7.68 -1.64
C LEU A 91 -6.55 7.07 -0.64
N ALA A 92 -6.58 5.75 -0.51
CA ALA A 92 -7.41 5.05 0.46
C ALA A 92 -7.02 5.40 1.91
N MET A 93 -5.72 5.50 2.20
CA MET A 93 -5.21 5.95 3.50
C MET A 93 -5.61 7.40 3.80
N GLN A 94 -5.46 8.30 2.82
CA GLN A 94 -5.89 9.70 2.96
C GLN A 94 -7.39 9.81 3.23
N ARG A 95 -8.23 9.09 2.48
CA ARG A 95 -9.68 9.05 2.69
C ARG A 95 -10.04 8.52 4.08
N SER A 96 -9.37 7.47 4.54
CA SER A 96 -9.59 6.90 5.87
C SER A 96 -9.19 7.88 6.97
N SER A 97 -8.06 8.57 6.83
CA SER A 97 -7.62 9.60 7.78
C SER A 97 -8.55 10.83 7.79
N ALA A 98 -9.09 11.23 6.63
CA ALA A 98 -10.04 12.32 6.51
C ALA A 98 -11.39 11.95 7.16
N MET A 99 -11.86 10.72 6.97
CA MET A 99 -13.07 10.22 7.62
C MET A 99 -12.89 10.12 9.14
N GLN A 100 -11.75 9.59 9.62
CA GLN A 100 -11.44 9.55 11.05
C GLN A 100 -11.32 10.96 11.66
N SER A 101 -10.72 11.91 10.95
CA SER A 101 -10.64 13.32 11.37
C SER A 101 -12.04 13.96 11.41
N PHE A 102 -12.90 13.68 10.43
CA PHE A 102 -14.27 14.16 10.41
C PHE A 102 -15.10 13.56 11.56
N ILE A 103 -14.97 12.25 11.82
CA ILE A 103 -15.63 11.59 12.96
C ILE A 103 -15.10 12.13 14.29
N ALA A 104 -13.80 12.40 14.41
CA ALA A 104 -13.22 13.03 15.59
C ALA A 104 -13.73 14.48 15.79
N GLN A 105 -13.95 15.23 14.70
CA GLN A 105 -14.57 16.54 14.74
C GLN A 105 -16.08 16.48 15.04
N GLN A 106 -16.75 15.38 14.72
CA GLN A 106 -18.17 15.14 14.99
C GLN A 106 -18.45 14.38 16.29
N ALA A 107 -17.43 13.88 17.00
CA ALA A 107 -17.59 13.15 18.25
C ALA A 107 -18.29 14.05 19.30
N PRO A 108 -19.53 13.73 19.73
CA PRO A 108 -20.35 14.63 20.56
C PRO A 108 -19.89 14.83 22.02
N SER A 109 -18.68 14.41 22.39
CA SER A 109 -18.21 14.38 23.80
C SER A 109 -17.32 15.56 24.21
N ALA A 110 -17.19 16.60 23.40
CA ALA A 110 -16.36 17.77 23.75
C ALA A 110 -17.12 19.10 23.86
N THR A 111 -18.45 19.08 23.97
CA THR A 111 -19.21 20.31 24.24
C THR A 111 -20.40 20.01 25.16
N TYR A 112 -20.25 20.41 26.43
CA TYR A 112 -21.24 20.38 27.52
C TYR A 112 -21.57 19.02 28.18
N GLY A 113 -20.54 18.39 28.76
CA GLY A 113 -20.73 17.68 30.02
C GLY A 113 -20.73 18.70 31.17
N SER A 114 -21.92 19.17 31.56
CA SER A 114 -22.11 20.05 32.71
C SER A 114 -21.97 19.26 34.02
N ASP A 115 -20.75 18.82 34.33
CA ASP A 115 -20.36 18.42 35.68
C ASP A 115 -19.05 19.13 36.01
N GLY A 116 -19.19 20.41 36.35
CA GLY A 116 -18.11 21.34 36.68
C GLY A 116 -17.45 21.02 38.02
N GLY A 117 -16.84 19.84 38.15
CA GLY A 117 -15.96 19.52 39.24
C GLY A 117 -14.53 19.91 38.91
N VAL A 118 -14.14 21.14 39.24
CA VAL A 118 -12.72 21.57 39.25
C VAL A 118 -12.00 20.86 40.40
N PRO A 119 -11.03 19.95 40.16
CA PRO A 119 -10.22 19.38 41.20
C PRO A 119 -8.98 20.25 41.39
N GLY A 120 -8.93 20.98 42.50
CA GLY A 120 -7.69 21.42 43.12
C GLY A 120 -7.49 22.93 43.26
N SER A 121 -7.11 23.30 44.49
CA SER A 121 -6.31 24.47 44.88
C SER A 121 -7.01 25.73 45.41
N VAL A 122 -7.73 25.61 46.54
CA VAL A 122 -7.65 26.57 47.66
C VAL A 122 -7.89 25.75 48.94
N GLY A 123 -6.92 25.39 49.79
CA GLY A 123 -5.75 26.17 50.20
C GLY A 123 -6.16 27.25 51.20
N GLY A 124 -6.80 26.91 52.33
CA GLY A 124 -6.96 27.87 53.44
C GLY A 124 -8.20 27.70 54.32
N VAL A 125 -8.30 26.63 55.10
CA VAL A 125 -9.15 26.63 56.30
C VAL A 125 -8.40 27.31 57.45
N LEU A 126 -8.41 28.64 57.43
CA LEU A 126 -8.06 29.57 58.51
C LEU A 126 -9.20 30.61 58.48
N SER A 127 -9.93 31.01 59.52
CA SER A 127 -9.78 30.94 60.96
C SER A 127 -11.13 31.25 61.62
N ARG A 128 -11.43 30.53 62.72
CA ARG A 128 -11.93 31.03 64.01
C ARG A 128 -13.01 32.13 64.08
N LYS A 129 -14.22 31.70 64.49
CA LYS A 129 -15.06 32.21 65.59
C LYS A 129 -14.86 33.67 66.06
N VAL A 130 -15.88 34.52 65.82
CA VAL A 130 -16.43 35.53 66.76
C VAL A 130 -17.93 35.64 66.54
#